data_AF-A0A815A725-F1
#
_entry.id   AF-A0A815A725-F1
#
_cell.length_a   1.000
_cell.length_b   1.000
_cell.length_c   1.000
_cell.angle_alpha   90.00
_cell.angle_beta   90.00
_cell.angle_gamma   90.00
#
_symmetry.space_group_name_H-M   'P 1'
#
loop_
_entity.id
_entity.type
_entity.pdbx_description
1 polymer ?
#
loop_
_entity_poly.entity_id
_entity_poly.type
_entity_poly.pdbx_seq_one_letter_code
_entity_poly.pdbx_strand_id
1 'polypeptide(L)'
;MLMELKSLTEKQENILVHELSQCYRIEHFVAQFPNVETREKAVEIIDRVLRRCKLESNGVASQLDEDARICYAILHMLSHELVLQFLGPCKQKYPKCIHFFKLSAAMNGFLSQYEATIYDANAGLKIDPNYYELLYDKAVALRLLDKDMNEAIEAYRAFLTIAPKDHRKVPESYYAMANCYFELHQRDISTDIVKKVYEQGEEAEKVQLPCFLPYDSNNKTELKFMFDRKSPPNVNVVAPLLDRKSRLLDPHRIRVIKQHRQWQAALLEARNDSMYTFMSGSHEPRAQQQAVKSLIGLKPISLREIDPTKDHVYNGYVLSVTIIEDAYSWTPSIHLVIEDEHLDCERMFIYGFPEGHGKYLTSKVFTLGSKMSIMNPYLRLGGSDMKSSVRIDDFSSIIMQNESERVLNMCRCCGTSNALHVCGKCKQAHYCTKECQITDWKLYGHKLICKKQ
;
A
#
# COMPACT_ATOMS: atom_id res chain seq x y z
N MET A 1 -9.24 18.42 -26.04
CA MET A 1 -9.48 19.70 -26.72
C MET A 1 -8.27 20.60 -26.49
N LEU A 2 -7.35 20.68 -27.46
CA LEU A 2 -6.16 21.54 -27.37
C LEU A 2 -6.55 22.97 -27.77
N MET A 3 -7.18 23.71 -26.85
CA MET A 3 -7.23 25.15 -26.98
C MET A 3 -5.89 25.69 -26.46
N GLU A 4 -5.13 26.37 -27.32
CA GLU A 4 -4.14 27.33 -26.84
C GLU A 4 -4.89 28.31 -25.93
N LEU A 5 -4.70 28.22 -24.62
CA LEU A 5 -5.28 29.11 -23.61
C LEU A 5 -4.63 30.50 -23.72
N LYS A 6 -4.86 31.18 -24.85
CA LYS A 6 -4.77 32.64 -25.01
C LYS A 6 -5.86 33.29 -24.15
N SER A 7 -5.79 34.60 -23.91
CA SER A 7 -6.73 35.32 -23.04
C SER A 7 -8.19 35.04 -23.45
N LEU A 8 -8.84 34.14 -22.72
CA LEU A 8 -10.23 33.77 -22.97
C LEU A 8 -11.14 34.93 -22.58
N THR A 9 -12.18 35.16 -23.36
CA THR A 9 -13.30 36.01 -22.95
C THR A 9 -14.06 35.34 -21.81
N GLU A 10 -14.79 36.13 -21.01
CA GLU A 10 -15.64 35.61 -19.93
C GLU A 10 -16.59 34.50 -20.39
N LYS A 11 -17.24 34.68 -21.55
CA LYS A 11 -18.12 33.67 -22.13
C LYS A 11 -17.38 32.37 -22.43
N GLN A 12 -16.15 32.45 -22.95
CA GLN A 12 -15.33 31.28 -23.24
C GLN A 12 -14.86 30.58 -21.96
N GLU A 13 -14.53 31.32 -20.91
CA GLU A 13 -14.21 30.75 -19.60
C GLU A 13 -15.39 29.97 -19.02
N ASN A 14 -16.60 30.54 -19.07
CA ASN A 14 -17.80 29.87 -18.56
C ASN A 14 -18.12 28.58 -19.32
N ILE A 15 -17.96 28.59 -20.66
CA ILE A 15 -18.09 27.38 -21.48
C ILE A 15 -17.03 26.34 -21.09
N LEU A 16 -15.77 26.75 -20.95
CA LEU A 16 -14.68 25.85 -20.53
C LEU A 16 -14.99 25.17 -19.19
N VAL A 17 -15.43 25.96 -18.20
CA VAL A 17 -15.77 25.44 -16.87
C VAL A 17 -16.90 24.42 -16.95
N HIS A 18 -17.95 24.74 -17.71
CA HIS A 18 -19.10 23.85 -17.88
C HIS A 18 -18.67 22.52 -18.52
N GLU A 19 -17.98 22.57 -19.67
CA GLU A 19 -17.52 21.38 -20.40
C GLU A 19 -16.53 20.54 -19.57
N LEU A 20 -15.62 21.20 -18.85
CA LEU A 20 -14.69 20.51 -17.96
C LEU A 20 -15.43 19.81 -16.82
N SER A 21 -16.45 20.45 -16.24
CA SER A 21 -17.28 19.85 -15.21
C SER A 21 -18.05 18.64 -15.75
N GLN A 22 -18.62 18.71 -16.96
CA GLN A 22 -19.29 17.56 -17.57
C GLN A 22 -18.33 16.39 -17.77
N CYS A 23 -17.10 16.62 -18.24
CA CYS A 23 -16.07 15.58 -18.34
C CYS A 23 -15.80 14.93 -16.97
N TYR A 24 -15.65 15.75 -15.94
CA TYR A 24 -15.34 15.31 -14.58
C TYR A 24 -16.49 14.60 -13.85
N ARG A 25 -17.74 14.86 -14.25
CA ARG A 25 -18.90 14.11 -13.76
C ARG A 25 -18.94 12.68 -14.29
N ILE A 26 -18.31 12.42 -15.44
CA ILE A 26 -18.08 11.07 -15.96
C ILE A 26 -17.00 10.40 -15.12
N GLU A 27 -15.75 10.88 -15.19
CA GLU A 27 -14.63 10.41 -14.38
C GLU A 27 -13.52 11.47 -14.33
N HIS A 28 -12.76 11.50 -13.23
CA HIS A 28 -11.76 12.55 -12.99
C HIS A 28 -10.57 12.52 -13.97
N PHE A 29 -10.27 11.37 -14.57
CA PHE A 29 -9.17 11.20 -15.53
C PHE A 29 -9.59 11.39 -17.00
N VAL A 30 -10.87 11.66 -17.28
CA VAL A 30 -11.38 11.87 -18.65
C VAL A 30 -10.81 13.15 -19.26
N ALA A 31 -10.61 14.18 -18.44
CA ALA A 31 -9.94 15.41 -18.84
C ALA A 31 -8.55 15.46 -18.21
N GLN A 32 -7.51 15.49 -19.04
CA GLN A 32 -6.12 15.62 -18.63
C GLN A 32 -5.46 16.82 -19.31
N PHE A 33 -4.51 17.44 -18.61
CA PHE A 33 -3.75 18.57 -19.11
C PHE A 33 -2.38 18.09 -19.61
N PRO A 34 -1.93 18.52 -20.79
CA PRO A 34 -0.69 18.04 -21.39
C PRO A 34 0.57 18.45 -20.62
N ASN A 35 0.49 19.53 -19.84
CA ASN A 35 1.59 20.03 -19.03
C ASN A 35 1.07 20.84 -17.83
N VAL A 36 1.98 21.14 -16.90
CA VAL A 36 1.69 21.89 -15.67
C VAL A 36 1.15 23.28 -15.97
N GLU A 37 1.72 23.99 -16.94
CA GLU A 37 1.31 25.35 -17.32
C GLU A 37 -0.17 25.40 -17.78
N THR A 38 -0.60 24.44 -18.60
CA THR A 38 -1.99 24.37 -19.07
C THR A 38 -2.94 24.07 -17.91
N ARG A 39 -2.52 23.21 -16.97
CA ARG A 39 -3.29 22.91 -15.76
C ARG A 39 -3.40 24.15 -14.85
N GLU A 40 -2.32 24.89 -14.65
CA GLU A 40 -2.32 26.12 -13.85
C GLU A 40 -3.23 27.19 -14.46
N LYS A 41 -3.19 27.39 -15.78
CA LYS A 41 -4.13 28.28 -16.48
C LYS A 41 -5.58 27.85 -16.30
N ALA A 42 -5.88 26.55 -16.33
CA ALA A 42 -7.22 26.05 -16.06
C ALA A 42 -7.65 26.36 -14.62
N VAL A 43 -6.78 26.13 -13.62
CA VAL A 43 -7.03 26.49 -12.22
C VAL A 43 -7.30 27.99 -12.08
N GLU A 44 -6.50 28.85 -12.71
CA GLU A 44 -6.72 30.31 -12.69
C GLU A 44 -8.08 30.71 -13.27
N ILE A 45 -8.51 30.06 -14.37
CA ILE A 45 -9.82 30.29 -14.97
C ILE A 45 -10.94 29.87 -14.01
N ILE A 46 -10.84 28.68 -13.40
CA ILE A 46 -11.81 28.21 -12.41
C ILE A 46 -11.90 29.19 -11.24
N ASP A 47 -10.78 29.67 -10.72
CA ASP A 47 -10.73 30.64 -9.63
C ASP A 47 -11.38 31.99 -10.03
N ARG A 48 -11.13 32.47 -11.25
CA ARG A 48 -11.79 33.69 -11.77
C ARG A 48 -13.31 33.49 -11.85
N VAL A 49 -13.77 32.36 -12.36
CA VAL A 49 -15.19 32.04 -12.50
C VAL A 49 -15.86 31.91 -11.12
N LEU A 50 -15.22 31.24 -10.16
CA LEU A 50 -15.71 31.16 -8.77
C LEU A 50 -15.83 32.54 -8.12
N ARG A 51 -14.85 33.42 -8.33
CA ARG A 51 -14.90 34.80 -7.83
C ARG A 51 -16.06 35.59 -8.44
N ARG A 52 -16.28 35.51 -9.76
CA ARG A 52 -17.44 36.13 -10.41
C ARG A 52 -18.76 35.60 -9.85
N CYS A 53 -18.89 34.28 -9.79
CA CYS A 53 -20.08 33.62 -9.26
C CYS A 53 -20.35 34.06 -7.81
N LYS A 54 -19.33 34.25 -6.98
CA LYS A 54 -19.49 34.73 -5.59
C LYS A 54 -19.99 36.18 -5.52
N LEU A 55 -19.59 37.04 -6.44
CA LEU A 55 -20.04 38.45 -6.49
C LEU A 55 -21.48 38.56 -7.02
N GLU A 56 -21.86 37.70 -7.96
CA GLU A 56 -23.17 37.71 -8.60
C GLU A 56 -24.24 36.92 -7.82
N SER A 57 -23.83 35.85 -7.14
CA SER A 57 -24.74 35.05 -6.33
C SER A 57 -24.88 35.66 -4.95
N ASN A 58 -25.96 36.41 -4.71
CA ASN A 58 -26.47 36.75 -3.38
C ASN A 58 -26.96 35.49 -2.62
N GLY A 59 -26.18 34.41 -2.60
CA GLY A 59 -26.55 33.09 -2.09
C GLY A 59 -27.40 32.23 -3.02
N VAL A 60 -27.78 32.73 -4.21
CA VAL A 60 -28.61 31.99 -5.18
C VAL A 60 -27.79 30.88 -5.88
N ALA A 61 -28.37 29.69 -6.02
CA ALA A 61 -27.77 28.56 -6.73
C ALA A 61 -27.67 28.88 -8.24
N SER A 62 -26.52 28.57 -8.85
CA SER A 62 -26.28 28.72 -10.29
C SER A 62 -25.51 27.51 -10.82
N GLN A 63 -25.89 27.00 -12.00
CA GLN A 63 -25.21 25.88 -12.64
C GLN A 63 -23.71 26.15 -12.84
N LEU A 64 -23.35 27.38 -13.23
CA LEU A 64 -21.95 27.75 -13.45
C LEU A 64 -21.12 27.71 -12.15
N ASP A 65 -21.71 28.14 -11.02
CA ASP A 65 -21.03 28.09 -9.71
C ASP A 65 -20.91 26.64 -9.21
N GLU A 66 -21.93 25.80 -9.44
CA GLU A 66 -21.84 24.36 -9.15
C GLU A 66 -20.73 23.70 -9.98
N ASP A 67 -20.70 23.96 -11.29
CA ASP A 67 -19.72 23.39 -12.21
C ASP A 67 -18.29 23.82 -11.85
N ALA A 68 -18.09 25.10 -11.53
CA ALA A 68 -16.81 25.63 -11.10
C ALA A 68 -16.32 24.98 -9.80
N ARG A 69 -17.21 24.71 -8.84
CA ARG A 69 -16.87 24.02 -7.58
C ARG A 69 -16.45 22.58 -7.80
N ILE A 70 -17.08 21.86 -8.72
CA ILE A 70 -16.69 20.49 -9.08
C ILE A 70 -15.30 20.50 -9.72
N CYS A 71 -15.06 21.41 -10.68
CA CYS A 71 -13.76 21.57 -11.31
C CYS A 71 -12.67 21.89 -10.28
N TYR A 72 -12.93 22.80 -9.35
CA TYR A 72 -12.01 23.14 -8.27
C TYR A 72 -11.68 21.92 -7.42
N ALA A 73 -12.69 21.22 -6.90
CA ALA A 73 -12.48 20.07 -6.03
C ALA A 73 -11.64 18.97 -6.69
N ILE A 74 -11.84 18.70 -7.98
CA ILE A 74 -11.08 17.69 -8.73
C ILE A 74 -9.68 18.17 -9.08
N LEU A 75 -9.51 19.42 -9.52
CA LEU A 75 -8.18 19.96 -9.80
C LEU A 75 -7.31 19.96 -8.53
N HIS A 76 -7.89 20.18 -7.35
CA HIS A 76 -7.18 20.18 -6.08
C HIS A 76 -7.20 18.83 -5.34
N MET A 77 -7.60 17.73 -5.99
CA MET A 77 -7.86 16.44 -5.32
C MET A 77 -6.65 15.82 -4.59
N LEU A 78 -5.42 16.24 -4.89
CA LEU A 78 -4.22 15.78 -4.16
C LEU A 78 -4.08 16.43 -2.78
N SER A 79 -4.83 17.50 -2.50
CA SER A 79 -4.88 18.18 -1.21
C SER A 79 -6.17 17.82 -0.47
N HIS A 80 -6.30 16.55 -0.05
CA HIS A 80 -7.55 15.98 0.45
C HIS A 80 -8.24 16.83 1.54
N GLU A 81 -7.49 17.29 2.56
CA GLU A 81 -8.04 18.11 3.65
C GLU A 81 -8.57 19.46 3.17
N LEU A 82 -7.85 20.13 2.27
CA LEU A 82 -8.27 21.40 1.67
C LEU A 82 -9.57 21.21 0.89
N VAL A 83 -9.65 20.13 0.11
CA VAL A 83 -10.85 19.82 -0.69
C VAL A 83 -12.03 19.48 0.22
N LEU A 84 -11.84 18.75 1.32
CA LEU A 84 -12.91 18.48 2.28
C LEU A 84 -13.43 19.76 2.93
N GLN A 85 -12.54 20.66 3.37
CA GLN A 85 -12.93 21.97 3.90
C GLN A 85 -13.73 22.78 2.87
N PHE A 86 -13.32 22.74 1.60
CA PHE A 86 -14.02 23.40 0.50
C PHE A 86 -15.40 22.77 0.21
N LEU A 87 -15.51 21.44 0.24
CA LEU A 87 -16.74 20.72 -0.09
C LEU A 87 -17.83 20.87 0.97
N GLY A 88 -17.49 21.14 2.24
CA GLY A 88 -18.47 21.35 3.32
C GLY A 88 -19.51 22.43 2.98
N PRO A 89 -19.10 23.69 2.73
CA PRO A 89 -19.99 24.75 2.27
C PRO A 89 -20.68 24.45 0.93
N CYS A 90 -20.02 23.69 0.03
CA CYS A 90 -20.62 23.30 -1.24
C CYS A 90 -21.85 22.38 -1.05
N LYS A 91 -21.76 21.39 -0.16
CA LYS A 91 -22.91 20.52 0.20
C LYS A 91 -24.06 21.30 0.83
N GLN A 92 -23.78 22.37 1.57
CA GLN A 92 -24.82 23.24 2.14
C GLN A 92 -25.49 24.10 1.06
N LYS A 93 -24.70 24.67 0.14
CA LYS A 93 -25.23 25.51 -0.96
C LYS A 93 -25.97 24.68 -2.01
N TYR A 94 -25.53 23.45 -2.25
CA TYR A 94 -26.06 22.53 -3.27
C TYR A 94 -26.37 21.15 -2.67
N PRO A 95 -27.36 21.03 -1.78
CA PRO A 95 -27.64 19.78 -1.07
C PRO A 95 -28.18 18.66 -1.98
N LYS A 96 -28.59 18.99 -3.21
CA LYS A 96 -29.04 18.02 -4.22
C LYS A 96 -27.94 17.62 -5.22
N CYS A 97 -26.75 18.24 -5.16
CA CYS A 97 -25.65 17.88 -6.04
C CYS A 97 -24.92 16.65 -5.49
N ILE A 98 -25.24 15.47 -6.03
CA ILE A 98 -24.67 14.19 -5.58
C ILE A 98 -23.14 14.14 -5.72
N HIS A 99 -22.57 14.87 -6.69
CA HIS A 99 -21.13 14.88 -6.93
C HIS A 99 -20.33 15.47 -5.78
N PHE A 100 -20.88 16.41 -5.00
CA PHE A 100 -20.19 16.90 -3.81
C PHE A 100 -20.10 15.84 -2.71
N PHE A 101 -21.13 14.99 -2.58
CA PHE A 101 -21.08 13.83 -1.68
C PHE A 101 -20.09 12.78 -2.20
N LYS A 102 -20.10 12.47 -3.50
CA LYS A 102 -19.12 11.57 -4.13
C LYS A 102 -17.67 12.03 -3.92
N LEU A 103 -17.38 13.29 -4.21
CA LEU A 103 -16.04 13.84 -4.01
C LEU A 103 -15.64 13.83 -2.54
N SER A 104 -16.56 14.18 -1.64
CA SER A 104 -16.31 14.16 -0.18
C SER A 104 -16.04 12.73 0.32
N ALA A 105 -16.84 11.75 -0.11
CA ALA A 105 -16.64 10.33 0.21
C ALA A 105 -15.27 9.84 -0.27
N ALA A 106 -14.89 10.16 -1.53
CA ALA A 106 -13.58 9.79 -2.07
C ALA A 106 -12.42 10.42 -1.28
N MET A 107 -12.49 11.71 -0.93
CA MET A 107 -11.44 12.38 -0.15
C MET A 107 -11.30 11.79 1.25
N ASN A 108 -12.42 11.50 1.92
CA ASN A 108 -12.43 10.79 3.20
C ASN A 108 -11.82 9.39 3.08
N GLY A 109 -12.11 8.67 2.00
CA GLY A 109 -11.51 7.37 1.70
C GLY A 109 -9.99 7.43 1.57
N PHE A 110 -9.44 8.43 0.87
CA PHE A 110 -7.99 8.63 0.78
C PHE A 110 -7.34 8.96 2.14
N LEU A 111 -8.07 9.62 3.03
CA LEU A 111 -7.63 9.88 4.41
C LEU A 111 -7.90 8.71 5.37
N SER A 112 -8.40 7.57 4.86
CA SER A 112 -8.82 6.41 5.67
C SER A 112 -9.90 6.74 6.72
N GLN A 113 -10.67 7.81 6.50
CA GLN A 113 -11.81 8.21 7.33
C GLN A 113 -13.07 7.48 6.85
N TYR A 114 -13.10 6.17 7.03
CA TYR A 114 -14.11 5.31 6.43
C TYR A 114 -15.52 5.54 6.99
N GLU A 115 -15.68 5.91 8.27
CA GLU A 115 -16.98 6.29 8.81
C GLU A 115 -17.54 7.52 8.11
N ALA A 116 -16.70 8.52 7.85
CA ALA A 116 -17.09 9.73 7.12
C ALA A 116 -17.40 9.41 5.65
N THR A 117 -16.68 8.46 5.05
CA THR A 117 -16.97 7.93 3.71
C THR A 117 -18.36 7.31 3.65
N ILE A 118 -18.70 6.43 4.60
CA ILE A 118 -20.03 5.82 4.70
C ILE A 118 -21.12 6.87 4.94
N TYR A 119 -20.85 7.86 5.80
CA TYR A 119 -21.79 8.95 6.04
C TYR A 119 -22.10 9.74 4.77
N ASP A 120 -21.07 10.19 4.04
CA ASP A 120 -21.23 10.93 2.80
C ASP A 120 -21.88 10.08 1.69
N ALA A 121 -21.49 8.81 1.58
CA ALA A 121 -22.08 7.90 0.62
C ALA A 121 -23.57 7.67 0.90
N ASN A 122 -23.96 7.39 2.15
CA ASN A 122 -25.36 7.25 2.55
C ASN A 122 -26.14 8.56 2.33
N ALA A 123 -25.53 9.73 2.56
CA ALA A 123 -26.17 11.02 2.30
C ALA A 123 -26.42 11.24 0.80
N GLY A 124 -25.45 10.93 -0.06
CA GLY A 124 -25.62 11.01 -1.52
C GLY A 124 -26.62 9.97 -2.07
N LEU A 125 -26.61 8.74 -1.54
CA LEU A 125 -27.54 7.68 -1.94
C LEU A 125 -29.01 7.96 -1.54
N LYS A 126 -29.25 8.88 -0.58
CA LYS A 126 -30.61 9.41 -0.34
C LYS A 126 -31.11 10.29 -1.48
N ILE A 127 -30.21 10.91 -2.25
CA ILE A 127 -30.54 11.74 -3.41
C ILE A 127 -30.80 10.85 -4.61
N ASP A 128 -29.89 9.92 -4.88
CA ASP A 128 -30.03 8.90 -5.92
C ASP A 128 -29.53 7.54 -5.40
N PRO A 129 -30.45 6.60 -5.06
CA PRO A 129 -30.10 5.27 -4.58
C PRO A 129 -29.31 4.43 -5.59
N ASN A 130 -29.39 4.78 -6.88
CA ASN A 130 -28.74 4.03 -7.95
C ASN A 130 -27.39 4.62 -8.36
N TYR A 131 -26.87 5.61 -7.64
CA TYR A 131 -25.59 6.23 -7.94
C TYR A 131 -24.43 5.27 -7.59
N TYR A 132 -24.04 4.45 -8.58
CA TYR A 132 -23.20 3.28 -8.37
C TYR A 132 -21.79 3.60 -7.82
N GLU A 133 -21.21 4.76 -8.13
CA GLU A 133 -19.92 5.18 -7.55
C GLU A 133 -19.98 5.25 -6.02
N LEU A 134 -21.08 5.76 -5.46
CA LEU A 134 -21.26 5.84 -4.01
C LEU A 134 -21.57 4.48 -3.39
N LEU A 135 -22.22 3.57 -4.13
CA LEU A 135 -22.38 2.18 -3.70
C LEU A 135 -21.02 1.48 -3.59
N TYR A 136 -20.13 1.69 -4.56
CA TYR A 136 -18.77 1.18 -4.52
C TYR A 136 -17.96 1.78 -3.36
N ASP A 137 -17.95 3.11 -3.19
CA ASP A 137 -17.23 3.77 -2.10
C ASP A 137 -17.73 3.31 -0.72
N LYS A 138 -19.05 3.15 -0.56
CA LYS A 138 -19.67 2.56 0.63
C LYS A 138 -19.17 1.13 0.88
N ALA A 139 -19.19 0.28 -0.14
CA ALA A 139 -18.76 -1.13 -0.03
C ALA A 139 -17.29 -1.25 0.38
N VAL A 140 -16.42 -0.41 -0.20
CA VAL A 140 -15.00 -0.33 0.15
C VAL A 140 -14.81 0.10 1.60
N ALA A 141 -15.48 1.17 2.03
CA ALA A 141 -15.37 1.68 3.39
C ALA A 141 -15.88 0.68 4.44
N LEU A 142 -16.98 -0.02 4.17
CA LEU A 142 -17.52 -1.07 5.04
C LEU A 142 -16.54 -2.23 5.20
N ARG A 143 -15.96 -2.71 4.08
CA ARG A 143 -14.96 -3.78 4.08
C ARG A 143 -13.70 -3.39 4.86
N LEU A 144 -13.20 -2.17 4.67
CA LEU A 144 -11.96 -1.71 5.32
C LEU A 144 -12.14 -1.37 6.80
N LEU A 145 -13.36 -1.06 7.23
CA LEU A 145 -13.68 -0.90 8.66
C LEU A 145 -13.89 -2.21 9.41
N ASP A 146 -14.00 -3.32 8.69
CA ASP A 146 -14.31 -4.63 9.27
C ASP A 146 -15.56 -4.63 10.17
N LYS A 147 -16.54 -3.76 9.85
CA LYS A 147 -17.76 -3.58 10.66
C LYS A 147 -18.83 -4.61 10.35
N ASP A 148 -19.17 -4.76 9.07
CA ASP A 148 -20.18 -5.70 8.60
C ASP A 148 -19.86 -6.16 7.16
N MET A 149 -19.30 -7.37 7.05
CA MET A 149 -18.97 -7.96 5.76
C MET A 149 -20.21 -8.28 4.92
N ASN A 150 -21.36 -8.54 5.54
CA ASN A 150 -22.60 -8.76 4.78
C ASN A 150 -23.07 -7.45 4.16
N GLU A 151 -23.05 -6.34 4.90
CA GLU A 151 -23.42 -5.03 4.33
C GLU A 151 -22.45 -4.61 3.21
N ALA A 152 -21.15 -4.89 3.36
CA ALA A 152 -20.17 -4.65 2.31
C ALA A 152 -20.48 -5.46 1.03
N ILE A 153 -20.79 -6.75 1.19
CA ILE A 153 -21.19 -7.64 0.08
C ILE A 153 -22.44 -7.13 -0.62
N GLU A 154 -23.48 -6.74 0.14
CA GLU A 154 -24.72 -6.21 -0.44
C GLU A 154 -24.48 -4.89 -1.19
N ALA A 155 -23.61 -4.01 -0.67
CA ALA A 155 -23.22 -2.79 -1.37
C ALA A 155 -22.44 -3.09 -2.67
N TYR A 156 -21.52 -4.06 -2.67
CA TYR A 156 -20.83 -4.50 -3.90
C TYR A 156 -21.81 -5.10 -4.92
N ARG A 157 -22.77 -5.93 -4.48
CA ARG A 157 -23.81 -6.49 -5.34
C ARG A 157 -24.69 -5.42 -5.96
N ALA A 158 -25.08 -4.40 -5.17
CA ALA A 158 -25.84 -3.27 -5.66
C ALA A 158 -25.05 -2.49 -6.73
N PHE A 159 -23.76 -2.21 -6.48
CA PHE A 159 -22.87 -1.62 -7.48
C PHE A 159 -22.80 -2.47 -8.76
N LEU A 160 -22.53 -3.77 -8.66
CA LEU A 160 -22.41 -4.70 -9.79
C LEU A 160 -23.71 -4.83 -10.61
N THR A 161 -24.87 -4.60 -9.98
CA THR A 161 -26.17 -4.66 -10.65
C THR A 161 -26.40 -3.44 -11.55
N ILE A 162 -25.86 -2.28 -11.19
CA ILE A 162 -26.16 -1.00 -11.82
C ILE A 162 -25.03 -0.51 -12.72
N ALA A 163 -23.78 -0.77 -12.34
CA ALA A 163 -22.61 -0.25 -13.05
C ALA A 163 -22.52 -0.82 -14.49
N PRO A 164 -22.02 -0.03 -15.46
CA PRO A 164 -21.67 -0.55 -16.78
C PRO A 164 -20.73 -1.75 -16.67
N LYS A 165 -20.92 -2.78 -17.51
CA LYS A 165 -20.14 -4.03 -17.41
C LYS A 165 -18.63 -3.82 -17.60
N ASP A 166 -18.27 -2.84 -18.41
CA ASP A 166 -16.90 -2.43 -18.72
C ASP A 166 -16.35 -1.38 -17.72
N HIS A 167 -17.11 -1.04 -16.68
CA HIS A 167 -16.67 -0.11 -15.66
C HIS A 167 -15.43 -0.64 -14.93
N ARG A 168 -14.42 0.22 -14.74
CA ARG A 168 -13.08 -0.17 -14.23
C ARG A 168 -13.07 -0.85 -12.87
N LYS A 169 -14.13 -0.64 -12.08
CA LYS A 169 -14.28 -1.23 -10.73
C LYS A 169 -15.05 -2.54 -10.69
N VAL A 170 -15.63 -3.00 -11.80
CA VAL A 170 -16.39 -4.26 -11.83
C VAL A 170 -15.51 -5.48 -11.48
N PRO A 171 -14.32 -5.69 -12.08
CA PRO A 171 -13.48 -6.83 -11.69
C PRO A 171 -13.02 -6.72 -10.23
N GLU A 172 -12.56 -5.53 -9.79
CA GLU A 172 -12.17 -5.28 -8.41
C GLU A 172 -13.28 -5.57 -7.40
N SER A 173 -14.54 -5.25 -7.72
CA SER A 173 -15.67 -5.54 -6.84
C SER A 173 -15.90 -7.03 -6.67
N TYR A 174 -15.72 -7.85 -7.71
CA TYR A 174 -15.77 -9.30 -7.56
C TYR A 174 -14.63 -9.79 -6.65
N TYR A 175 -13.40 -9.34 -6.86
CA TYR A 175 -12.28 -9.76 -6.02
C TYR A 175 -12.43 -9.31 -4.56
N ALA A 176 -12.84 -8.06 -4.33
CA ALA A 176 -13.10 -7.56 -2.99
C ALA A 176 -14.24 -8.31 -2.30
N MET A 177 -15.31 -8.64 -3.03
CA MET A 177 -16.44 -9.41 -2.52
C MET A 177 -16.05 -10.87 -2.20
N ALA A 178 -15.19 -11.50 -3.01
CA ALA A 178 -14.62 -12.81 -2.71
C ALA A 178 -13.80 -12.79 -1.42
N ASN A 179 -13.01 -11.74 -1.18
CA ASN A 179 -12.32 -11.53 0.09
C ASN A 179 -13.30 -11.35 1.27
N CYS A 180 -14.41 -10.63 1.09
CA CYS A 180 -15.44 -10.55 2.13
C CYS A 180 -16.06 -11.93 2.46
N TYR A 181 -16.36 -12.76 1.45
CA TYR A 181 -16.83 -14.12 1.66
C TYR A 181 -15.80 -14.99 2.38
N PHE A 182 -14.53 -14.84 2.00
CA PHE A 182 -13.44 -15.56 2.64
C PHE A 182 -13.37 -15.25 4.14
N GLU A 183 -13.47 -13.98 4.54
CA GLU A 183 -13.51 -13.61 5.97
C GLU A 183 -14.76 -14.13 6.68
N LEU A 184 -15.96 -14.04 6.07
CA LEU A 184 -17.21 -14.56 6.65
C LEU A 184 -17.18 -16.07 6.89
N HIS A 185 -16.51 -16.82 6.02
CA HIS A 185 -16.40 -18.27 6.12
C HIS A 185 -15.17 -18.73 6.90
N GLN A 186 -14.75 -17.96 7.92
CA GLN A 186 -13.61 -18.30 8.78
C GLN A 186 -12.33 -18.62 7.98
N ARG A 187 -12.16 -17.94 6.84
CA ARG A 187 -11.00 -18.10 5.96
C ARG A 187 -10.90 -19.48 5.31
N ASP A 188 -12.05 -20.12 5.09
CA ASP A 188 -12.14 -21.33 4.29
C ASP A 188 -12.19 -20.98 2.79
N ILE A 189 -11.01 -21.01 2.17
CA ILE A 189 -10.83 -20.79 0.73
C ILE A 189 -11.46 -21.89 -0.13
N SER A 190 -11.78 -23.06 0.46
CA SER A 190 -12.39 -24.19 -0.25
C SER A 190 -13.90 -24.02 -0.46
N THR A 191 -14.48 -22.95 0.06
CA THR A 191 -15.90 -22.63 -0.17
C THR A 191 -16.15 -22.31 -1.64
N ASP A 192 -17.13 -23.02 -2.22
CA ASP A 192 -17.54 -22.86 -3.63
C ASP A 192 -17.85 -21.40 -3.99
N ILE A 193 -18.33 -20.61 -3.02
CA ILE A 193 -18.71 -19.21 -3.25
C ILE A 193 -17.48 -18.30 -3.47
N VAL A 194 -16.39 -18.45 -2.72
CA VAL A 194 -15.21 -17.60 -2.86
C VAL A 194 -14.56 -17.82 -4.22
N LYS A 195 -14.40 -19.08 -4.62
CA LYS A 195 -13.87 -19.45 -5.94
C LYS A 195 -14.76 -18.95 -7.07
N LYS A 196 -16.08 -19.18 -6.97
CA LYS A 196 -17.05 -18.73 -7.97
C LYS A 196 -17.00 -17.21 -8.17
N VAL A 197 -16.96 -16.44 -7.09
CA VAL A 197 -16.93 -14.97 -7.15
C VAL A 197 -15.58 -14.47 -7.70
N TYR A 198 -14.46 -15.12 -7.36
CA TYR A 198 -13.17 -14.83 -7.97
C TYR A 198 -13.17 -15.06 -9.49
N GLU A 199 -13.73 -16.18 -9.96
CA GLU A 199 -13.85 -16.50 -11.39
C GLU A 199 -14.73 -15.47 -12.13
N GLN A 200 -15.78 -14.93 -11.48
CA GLN A 200 -16.58 -13.83 -12.04
C GLN A 200 -15.74 -12.56 -12.24
N GLY A 201 -14.78 -12.28 -11.36
CA GLY A 201 -13.82 -11.20 -11.54
C GLY A 201 -12.94 -11.42 -12.77
N GLU A 202 -12.42 -12.63 -12.96
CA GLU A 202 -11.61 -12.97 -14.15
C GLU A 202 -12.42 -12.87 -15.45
N GLU A 203 -13.69 -13.22 -15.43
CA GLU A 203 -14.57 -13.03 -16.59
C GLU A 203 -14.84 -11.54 -16.86
N ALA A 204 -15.05 -10.75 -15.81
CA ALA A 204 -15.27 -9.30 -15.93
C ALA A 204 -14.05 -8.57 -16.54
N GLU A 205 -12.83 -9.04 -16.30
CA GLU A 205 -11.62 -8.48 -16.92
C GLU A 205 -11.64 -8.58 -18.45
N LYS A 206 -12.26 -9.62 -19.01
CA LYS A 206 -12.33 -9.82 -20.48
C LYS A 206 -13.19 -8.79 -21.18
N VAL A 207 -14.06 -8.10 -20.44
CA VAL A 207 -14.98 -7.07 -20.93
C VAL A 207 -14.42 -5.66 -20.71
N GLN A 208 -13.25 -5.51 -20.07
CA GLN A 208 -12.64 -4.21 -19.77
C GLN A 208 -12.09 -3.53 -21.02
N LEU A 209 -12.09 -2.19 -21.00
CA LEU A 209 -11.42 -1.40 -22.02
C LEU A 209 -9.91 -1.68 -22.03
N PRO A 210 -9.24 -1.69 -23.21
CA PRO A 210 -7.82 -2.00 -23.30
C PRO A 210 -6.90 -1.13 -22.44
N CYS A 211 -7.30 0.13 -22.15
CA CYS A 211 -6.53 1.04 -21.29
C CYS A 211 -6.51 0.65 -19.81
N PHE A 212 -7.36 -0.30 -19.38
CA PHE A 212 -7.38 -0.85 -18.03
C PHE A 212 -6.70 -2.22 -17.93
N LEU A 213 -6.08 -2.72 -19.02
CA LEU A 213 -5.41 -4.01 -19.06
C LEU A 213 -3.87 -3.85 -19.15
N PRO A 214 -3.08 -4.74 -18.51
CA PRO A 214 -3.51 -5.85 -17.65
C PRO A 214 -4.16 -5.35 -16.35
N TYR A 215 -5.19 -6.05 -15.89
CA TYR A 215 -5.89 -5.66 -14.68
C TYR A 215 -5.02 -5.94 -13.45
N ASP A 216 -4.76 -4.91 -12.65
CA ASP A 216 -3.99 -4.99 -11.42
C ASP A 216 -4.90 -4.84 -10.20
N SER A 217 -4.88 -5.85 -9.32
CA SER A 217 -5.71 -5.90 -8.12
C SER A 217 -4.97 -6.61 -6.99
N ASN A 218 -4.90 -5.92 -5.85
CA ASN A 218 -4.36 -6.50 -4.62
C ASN A 218 -5.23 -7.65 -4.12
N ASN A 219 -6.56 -7.49 -4.16
CA ASN A 219 -7.50 -8.53 -3.74
C ASN A 219 -7.38 -9.78 -4.62
N LYS A 220 -7.24 -9.62 -5.95
CA LYS A 220 -6.98 -10.74 -6.87
C LYS A 220 -5.68 -11.46 -6.52
N THR A 221 -4.61 -10.71 -6.31
CA THR A 221 -3.27 -11.26 -6.02
C THR A 221 -3.28 -12.04 -4.71
N GLU A 222 -3.97 -11.53 -3.70
CA GLU A 222 -4.15 -12.19 -2.40
C GLU A 222 -4.94 -13.49 -2.55
N LEU A 223 -6.11 -13.47 -3.18
CA LEU A 223 -6.93 -14.67 -3.41
C LEU A 223 -6.18 -15.73 -4.20
N LYS A 224 -5.48 -15.33 -5.26
CA LYS A 224 -4.68 -16.25 -6.07
C LYS A 224 -3.59 -16.93 -5.24
N PHE A 225 -2.88 -16.16 -4.40
CA PHE A 225 -1.91 -16.73 -3.47
C PHE A 225 -2.55 -17.75 -2.52
N MET A 226 -3.78 -17.49 -2.06
CA MET A 226 -4.51 -18.41 -1.18
C MET A 226 -4.96 -19.69 -1.90
N PHE A 227 -5.45 -19.59 -3.15
CA PHE A 227 -5.79 -20.78 -3.96
C PHE A 227 -4.56 -21.64 -4.27
N ASP A 228 -3.40 -21.02 -4.45
CA ASP A 228 -2.15 -21.72 -4.75
C ASP A 228 -1.53 -22.39 -3.50
N ARG A 229 -1.96 -22.05 -2.27
CA ARG A 229 -1.58 -22.78 -1.06
C ARG A 229 -2.27 -24.15 -1.04
N LYS A 230 -1.56 -25.18 -1.49
CA LYS A 230 -1.90 -26.57 -1.13
C LYS A 230 -1.97 -26.69 0.39
N SER A 231 -3.01 -27.35 0.91
CA SER A 231 -3.20 -27.66 2.33
C SER A 231 -1.88 -28.15 2.95
N PRO A 232 -1.55 -27.76 4.20
CA PRO A 232 -0.27 -28.11 4.79
C PRO A 232 -0.15 -29.65 4.86
N PRO A 233 0.94 -30.25 4.35
CA PRO A 233 1.20 -31.64 4.61
C PRO A 233 1.53 -31.79 6.09
N ASN A 234 0.99 -32.88 6.65
CA ASN A 234 1.20 -33.32 8.02
C ASN A 234 2.69 -33.40 8.37
N VAL A 235 2.96 -33.09 9.64
CA VAL A 235 4.26 -32.85 10.27
C VAL A 235 5.24 -34.03 10.14
N ASN A 236 6.54 -33.70 10.19
CA ASN A 236 7.73 -34.56 10.35
C ASN A 236 8.34 -35.17 9.09
N VAL A 237 9.05 -34.35 8.30
CA VAL A 237 10.28 -34.82 7.64
C VAL A 237 11.28 -33.67 7.54
N VAL A 238 12.45 -33.83 8.16
CA VAL A 238 13.65 -33.06 7.81
C VAL A 238 14.00 -33.43 6.37
N ALA A 239 13.80 -32.53 5.41
CA ALA A 239 14.04 -32.83 4.00
C ALA A 239 14.88 -31.74 3.29
N PRO A 240 15.74 -32.14 2.33
CA PRO A 240 17.00 -31.48 2.03
C PRO A 240 16.98 -30.66 0.73
N LEU A 241 17.82 -29.62 0.64
CA LEU A 241 18.38 -28.89 -0.52
C LEU A 241 17.48 -28.51 -1.74
N LEU A 242 16.54 -29.35 -2.19
CA LEU A 242 15.53 -29.07 -3.21
C LEU A 242 14.53 -27.98 -2.78
N ASP A 243 14.20 -27.90 -1.47
CA ASP A 243 13.33 -26.85 -0.91
C ASP A 243 13.98 -25.45 -0.94
N ARG A 244 15.31 -25.37 -0.82
CA ARG A 244 16.01 -24.09 -0.78
C ARG A 244 15.85 -23.30 -2.08
N LYS A 245 15.94 -23.95 -3.24
CA LYS A 245 15.83 -23.25 -4.53
C LYS A 245 14.42 -22.71 -4.78
N SER A 246 13.37 -23.46 -4.38
CA SER A 246 12.00 -22.96 -4.43
C SER A 246 11.77 -21.77 -3.49
N ARG A 247 12.35 -21.79 -2.28
CA ARG A 247 12.27 -20.67 -1.33
C ARG A 247 12.94 -19.40 -1.85
N LEU A 248 14.03 -19.52 -2.60
CA LEU A 248 14.68 -18.38 -3.27
C LEU A 248 13.85 -17.80 -4.42
N LEU A 249 12.84 -18.51 -4.90
CA LEU A 249 11.93 -18.04 -5.93
C LEU A 249 10.57 -17.63 -5.36
N ASP A 250 10.43 -17.64 -4.03
CA ASP A 250 9.21 -17.25 -3.35
C ASP A 250 8.86 -15.78 -3.69
N PRO A 251 7.64 -15.49 -4.19
CA PRO A 251 7.24 -14.13 -4.57
C PRO A 251 7.25 -13.14 -3.41
N HIS A 252 6.91 -13.57 -2.19
CA HIS A 252 6.92 -12.71 -1.02
C HIS A 252 8.36 -12.28 -0.70
N ARG A 253 9.30 -13.23 -0.68
CA ARG A 253 10.73 -12.95 -0.52
C ARG A 253 11.25 -11.96 -1.56
N ILE A 254 10.96 -12.22 -2.84
CA ILE A 254 11.37 -11.34 -3.93
C ILE A 254 10.86 -9.92 -3.70
N ARG A 255 9.59 -9.79 -3.32
CA ARG A 255 8.94 -8.51 -3.04
C ARG A 255 9.57 -7.78 -1.86
N VAL A 256 9.77 -8.45 -0.72
CA VAL A 256 10.36 -7.86 0.49
C VAL A 256 11.76 -7.31 0.20
N ILE A 257 12.63 -8.13 -0.38
CA ILE A 257 14.02 -7.72 -0.68
C ILE A 257 14.04 -6.58 -1.69
N LYS A 258 13.27 -6.69 -2.77
CA LYS A 258 13.24 -5.66 -3.82
C LYS A 258 12.69 -4.33 -3.29
N GLN A 259 11.64 -4.34 -2.48
CA GLN A 259 11.07 -3.15 -1.86
C GLN A 259 12.08 -2.48 -0.92
N HIS A 260 12.76 -3.26 -0.07
CA HIS A 260 13.81 -2.76 0.81
C HIS A 260 14.94 -2.05 0.06
N ARG A 261 15.38 -2.64 -1.07
CA ARG A 261 16.42 -2.05 -1.92
C ARG A 261 15.96 -0.82 -2.69
N GLN A 262 14.68 -0.74 -3.06
CA GLN A 262 14.10 0.49 -3.65
C GLN A 262 14.14 1.64 -2.66
N TRP A 263 13.76 1.40 -1.39
CA TRP A 263 13.88 2.40 -0.34
C TRP A 263 15.32 2.81 -0.07
N GLN A 264 16.24 1.86 -0.01
CA GLN A 264 17.67 2.16 0.11
C GLN A 264 18.19 3.02 -1.04
N ALA A 265 17.82 2.69 -2.29
CA ALA A 265 18.22 3.47 -3.46
C ALA A 265 17.67 4.91 -3.40
N ALA A 266 16.39 5.08 -3.06
CA ALA A 266 15.75 6.37 -2.90
C ALA A 266 16.42 7.22 -1.81
N LEU A 267 16.79 6.63 -0.67
CA LEU A 267 17.55 7.32 0.38
C LEU A 267 18.93 7.78 -0.09
N LEU A 268 19.62 6.94 -0.88
CA LEU A 268 20.93 7.29 -1.42
C LEU A 268 20.85 8.39 -2.48
N GLU A 269 19.73 8.51 -3.20
CA GLU A 269 19.47 9.59 -4.14
C GLU A 269 19.10 10.89 -3.40
N ALA A 270 18.23 10.80 -2.39
CA ALA A 270 17.81 11.93 -1.57
C ALA A 270 18.96 12.59 -0.78
N ARG A 271 19.97 11.83 -0.36
CA ARG A 271 21.16 12.39 0.31
C ARG A 271 21.99 13.35 -0.56
N ASN A 272 21.78 13.35 -1.88
CA ASN A 272 22.44 14.28 -2.80
C ASN A 272 21.66 15.61 -2.98
N ASP A 273 20.46 15.72 -2.41
CA ASP A 273 19.57 16.87 -2.58
C ASP A 273 19.22 17.42 -1.19
N SER A 274 19.66 18.64 -0.86
CA SER A 274 19.65 19.17 0.52
C SER A 274 18.26 19.50 1.08
N MET A 275 17.19 19.16 0.36
CA MET A 275 15.80 19.57 0.64
C MET A 275 14.85 18.41 1.00
N TYR A 276 15.30 17.15 1.01
CA TYR A 276 14.42 16.00 1.25
C TYR A 276 14.51 15.44 2.68
N THR A 277 13.68 15.96 3.57
CA THR A 277 13.34 15.29 4.84
C THR A 277 12.24 14.26 4.56
N PHE A 278 12.60 13.00 4.32
CA PHE A 278 11.61 11.91 4.30
C PHE A 278 11.04 11.73 5.71
N MET A 279 9.99 12.46 6.05
CA MET A 279 9.17 12.20 7.23
C MET A 279 8.21 11.06 6.89
N SER A 280 8.61 9.80 7.15
CA SER A 280 7.64 8.73 7.24
C SER A 280 6.79 8.97 8.49
N GLY A 281 5.49 9.25 8.34
CA GLY A 281 4.58 9.33 9.47
C GLY A 281 4.55 8.01 10.23
N SER A 282 5.31 7.92 11.33
CA SER A 282 5.29 6.77 12.23
C SER A 282 3.98 6.77 12.98
N HIS A 283 3.11 5.79 12.71
CA HIS A 283 1.86 5.66 13.45
C HIS A 283 2.14 5.02 14.83
N GLU A 284 1.48 5.52 15.87
CA GLU A 284 1.47 4.91 17.21
C GLU A 284 1.16 3.41 17.10
N PRO A 285 1.85 2.54 17.85
CA PRO A 285 1.61 1.10 17.79
C PRO A 285 0.29 0.73 18.50
N ARG A 286 -0.43 -0.29 17.99
CA ARG A 286 -1.70 -0.74 18.59
C ARG A 286 -1.50 -1.57 19.85
N ALA A 287 -0.36 -2.25 19.94
CA ALA A 287 0.17 -2.90 21.13
C ALA A 287 1.63 -2.51 21.31
N GLN A 288 2.15 -2.55 22.54
CA GLN A 288 3.56 -2.29 22.81
C GLN A 288 4.29 -3.59 23.13
N GLN A 289 5.34 -3.88 22.37
CA GLN A 289 6.26 -4.96 22.69
C GLN A 289 7.11 -4.57 23.92
N GLN A 290 7.25 -5.49 24.88
CA GLN A 290 8.15 -5.33 26.01
C GLN A 290 9.13 -6.50 26.10
N ALA A 291 10.38 -6.19 26.47
CA ALA A 291 11.38 -7.20 26.70
C ALA A 291 11.06 -8.02 27.95
N VAL A 292 11.36 -9.32 27.90
CA VAL A 292 11.51 -10.14 29.11
C VAL A 292 12.96 -10.12 29.57
N LYS A 293 13.19 -10.42 30.85
CA LYS A 293 14.54 -10.35 31.47
C LYS A 293 15.53 -11.39 30.94
N SER A 294 15.06 -12.46 30.29
CA SER A 294 15.88 -13.57 29.82
C SER A 294 15.18 -14.36 28.71
N LEU A 295 15.96 -15.05 27.89
CA LEU A 295 15.48 -16.05 26.92
C LEU A 295 14.95 -17.33 27.58
N ILE A 296 15.32 -17.59 28.84
CA ILE A 296 14.94 -18.81 29.56
C ILE A 296 13.41 -18.87 29.71
N GLY A 297 12.81 -19.96 29.25
CA GLY A 297 11.37 -20.20 29.34
C GLY A 297 10.56 -19.68 28.15
N LEU A 298 11.18 -18.99 27.19
CA LEU A 298 10.53 -18.62 25.93
C LEU A 298 10.46 -19.82 24.98
N LYS A 299 9.33 -19.95 24.29
CA LYS A 299 9.13 -20.97 23.25
C LYS A 299 9.67 -20.46 21.91
N PRO A 300 10.38 -21.26 21.11
CA PRO A 300 10.74 -20.85 19.76
C PRO A 300 9.48 -20.62 18.91
N ILE A 301 9.54 -19.64 18.02
CA ILE A 301 8.54 -19.41 16.98
C ILE A 301 9.25 -19.05 15.67
N SER A 302 8.73 -19.54 14.55
CA SER A 302 9.19 -19.20 13.20
C SER A 302 8.28 -18.18 12.51
N LEU A 303 8.76 -17.51 11.45
CA LEU A 303 7.99 -16.51 10.73
C LEU A 303 6.71 -17.08 10.09
N ARG A 304 6.73 -18.37 9.71
CA ARG A 304 5.56 -19.07 9.17
C ARG A 304 4.46 -19.37 10.20
N GLU A 305 4.82 -19.42 11.48
CA GLU A 305 3.87 -19.66 12.59
C GLU A 305 3.22 -18.35 13.06
N ILE A 306 3.80 -17.21 12.69
CA ILE A 306 3.26 -15.89 12.95
C ILE A 306 2.17 -15.60 11.91
N ASP A 307 0.95 -15.32 12.38
CA ASP A 307 -0.19 -14.93 11.55
C ASP A 307 0.06 -13.54 10.92
N PRO A 308 0.32 -13.45 9.60
CA PRO A 308 0.70 -12.21 8.94
C PRO A 308 -0.44 -11.18 8.88
N THR A 309 -1.67 -11.57 9.24
CA THR A 309 -2.88 -10.75 9.16
C THR A 309 -3.26 -10.09 10.47
N LYS A 310 -2.54 -10.39 11.56
CA LYS A 310 -2.86 -9.91 12.90
C LYS A 310 -1.78 -8.98 13.42
N ASP A 311 -2.23 -7.83 13.89
CA ASP A 311 -1.41 -6.92 14.70
C ASP A 311 -1.30 -7.53 16.12
N HIS A 312 -0.21 -8.26 16.40
CA HIS A 312 -0.14 -9.13 17.57
C HIS A 312 1.28 -9.28 18.14
N VAL A 313 1.38 -9.19 19.47
CA VAL A 313 2.60 -9.47 20.24
C VAL A 313 2.56 -10.92 20.74
N TYR A 314 3.50 -11.74 20.26
CA TYR A 314 3.60 -13.16 20.61
C TYR A 314 4.33 -13.33 21.93
N ASN A 315 3.64 -13.03 23.03
CA ASN A 315 4.18 -13.12 24.39
C ASN A 315 4.59 -14.55 24.76
N GLY A 316 5.76 -14.69 25.38
CA GLY A 316 6.32 -15.98 25.78
C GLY A 316 7.05 -16.72 24.66
N TYR A 317 7.30 -16.06 23.52
CA TYR A 317 8.01 -16.63 22.39
C TYR A 317 9.34 -15.92 22.09
N VAL A 318 10.23 -16.61 21.40
CA VAL A 318 11.48 -16.09 20.84
C VAL A 318 11.58 -16.43 19.36
N LEU A 319 11.87 -15.41 18.54
CA LEU A 319 12.12 -15.55 17.12
C LEU A 319 13.62 -15.37 16.84
N SER A 320 14.27 -16.40 16.29
CA SER A 320 15.70 -16.37 15.93
C SER A 320 15.88 -16.15 14.44
N VAL A 321 16.66 -15.13 14.06
CA VAL A 321 16.76 -14.66 12.68
C VAL A 321 18.16 -14.20 12.29
N THR A 322 18.42 -14.17 10.98
CA THR A 322 19.62 -13.63 10.35
C THR A 322 19.28 -12.39 9.53
N ILE A 323 20.10 -11.34 9.60
CA ILE A 323 19.95 -10.16 8.73
C ILE A 323 20.44 -10.50 7.32
N ILE A 324 19.57 -10.38 6.31
CA ILE A 324 19.88 -10.79 4.93
C ILE A 324 20.03 -9.63 3.92
N GLU A 325 19.79 -8.39 4.35
CA GLU A 325 20.04 -7.18 3.54
C GLU A 325 20.77 -6.10 4.34
N ASP A 326 21.29 -5.10 3.62
CA ASP A 326 21.97 -3.97 4.27
C ASP A 326 20.97 -3.13 5.08
N ALA A 327 21.33 -2.83 6.33
CA ALA A 327 20.52 -2.00 7.21
C ALA A 327 20.64 -0.51 6.86
N TYR A 328 19.55 0.23 7.02
CA TYR A 328 19.57 1.68 6.99
C TYR A 328 18.64 2.26 8.06
N SER A 329 18.87 3.52 8.42
CA SER A 329 18.11 4.21 9.45
C SER A 329 17.63 5.56 8.94
N TRP A 330 16.41 5.92 9.31
CA TRP A 330 15.94 7.30 9.36
C TRP A 330 15.18 7.49 10.67
N THR A 331 15.29 8.64 11.32
CA THR A 331 14.60 8.85 12.60
C THR A 331 13.08 8.76 12.40
N PRO A 332 12.35 7.93 13.17
CA PRO A 332 12.75 7.25 14.42
C PRO A 332 13.01 5.72 14.31
N SER A 333 13.33 5.18 13.12
CA SER A 333 13.40 3.73 12.86
C SER A 333 14.66 3.23 12.13
N ILE A 334 15.12 2.04 12.48
CA ILE A 334 16.07 1.23 11.70
C ILE A 334 15.30 0.19 10.90
N HIS A 335 15.68 0.00 9.65
CA HIS A 335 15.01 -0.84 8.66
C HIS A 335 15.89 -2.03 8.27
N LEU A 336 15.33 -3.23 8.34
CA LEU A 336 16.02 -4.49 8.15
C LEU A 336 15.17 -5.46 7.32
N VAL A 337 15.84 -6.43 6.70
CA VAL A 337 15.21 -7.66 6.22
C VAL A 337 15.84 -8.82 6.98
N ILE A 338 15.00 -9.62 7.61
CA ILE A 338 15.39 -10.76 8.44
C ILE A 338 14.89 -12.06 7.83
N GLU A 339 15.62 -13.15 8.09
CA GLU A 339 15.31 -14.50 7.63
C GLU A 339 15.41 -15.48 8.80
N ASP A 340 14.43 -16.38 8.93
CA ASP A 340 14.46 -17.44 9.95
C ASP A 340 15.17 -18.71 9.46
N GLU A 341 15.23 -19.74 10.31
CA GLU A 341 15.87 -21.02 9.98
C GLU A 341 15.22 -21.78 8.82
N HIS A 342 13.99 -21.41 8.45
CA HIS A 342 13.25 -22.02 7.35
C HIS A 342 13.31 -21.22 6.05
N LEU A 343 14.17 -20.18 6.00
CA LEU A 343 14.37 -19.28 4.87
C LEU A 343 13.15 -18.41 4.53
N ASP A 344 12.16 -18.36 5.42
CA ASP A 344 11.09 -17.38 5.32
C ASP A 344 11.67 -16.03 5.77
N CYS A 345 11.28 -14.95 5.10
CA CYS A 345 11.84 -13.63 5.39
C CYS A 345 10.75 -12.57 5.52
N GLU A 346 11.01 -11.58 6.35
CA GLU A 346 10.08 -10.47 6.57
C GLU A 346 10.85 -9.17 6.82
N ARG A 347 10.17 -8.04 6.61
CA ARG A 347 10.69 -6.71 6.97
C ARG A 347 10.68 -6.55 8.48
N MET A 348 11.70 -5.89 9.02
CA MET A 348 11.76 -5.54 10.43
C MET A 348 12.07 -4.06 10.63
N PHE A 349 11.36 -3.44 11.57
CA PHE A 349 11.54 -2.05 11.95
C PHE A 349 11.86 -1.94 13.43
N ILE A 350 12.99 -1.33 13.77
CA ILE A 350 13.41 -1.10 15.16
C ILE A 350 13.20 0.36 15.53
N TYR A 351 12.39 0.60 16.55
CA TYR A 351 12.12 1.91 17.14
C TYR A 351 12.80 2.01 18.52
N GLY A 352 12.75 3.19 19.12
CA GLY A 352 13.20 3.39 20.51
C GLY A 352 14.70 3.20 20.75
N PHE A 353 15.52 3.17 19.69
CA PHE A 353 16.98 3.14 19.84
C PHE A 353 17.52 4.54 20.23
N PRO A 354 18.67 4.62 20.92
CA PRO A 354 19.22 5.90 21.38
C PRO A 354 19.41 6.92 20.24
N GLU A 355 19.00 8.17 20.46
CA GLU A 355 19.12 9.24 19.46
C GLU A 355 20.58 9.39 18.99
N GLY A 356 20.77 9.68 17.70
CA GLY A 356 22.10 9.79 17.08
C GLY A 356 22.84 8.46 16.86
N HIS A 357 22.37 7.33 17.40
CA HIS A 357 23.07 6.05 17.27
C HIS A 357 22.71 5.25 16.03
N GLY A 358 21.68 5.66 15.26
CA GLY A 358 21.21 4.92 14.08
C GLY A 358 22.34 4.56 13.10
N LYS A 359 23.22 5.52 12.76
CA LYS A 359 24.36 5.29 11.86
C LYS A 359 25.37 4.28 12.40
N TYR A 360 25.65 4.31 13.70
CA TYR A 360 26.53 3.34 14.35
C TYR A 360 25.89 1.95 14.32
N LEU A 361 24.62 1.85 14.74
CA LEU A 361 23.88 0.60 14.79
C LEU A 361 23.80 -0.06 13.40
N THR A 362 23.47 0.67 12.34
CA THR A 362 23.38 0.10 10.98
C THR A 362 24.73 -0.23 10.35
N SER A 363 25.84 0.35 10.82
CA SER A 363 27.17 0.12 10.25
C SER A 363 28.04 -0.86 11.04
N LYS A 364 27.71 -1.12 12.31
CA LYS A 364 28.52 -1.92 13.24
C LYS A 364 27.77 -3.05 13.93
N VAL A 365 26.47 -2.93 14.13
CA VAL A 365 25.68 -3.91 14.92
C VAL A 365 24.76 -4.71 14.01
N PHE A 366 23.85 -4.03 13.32
CA PHE A 366 22.88 -4.65 12.42
C PHE A 366 23.46 -4.77 11.02
N THR A 367 24.46 -5.63 10.88
CA THR A 367 25.16 -5.83 9.62
C THR A 367 24.76 -7.13 8.95
N LEU A 368 24.97 -7.20 7.64
CA LEU A 368 24.64 -8.38 6.85
C LEU A 368 25.25 -9.66 7.44
N GLY A 369 24.41 -10.69 7.60
CA GLY A 369 24.79 -11.99 8.14
C GLY A 369 24.82 -12.08 9.66
N SER A 370 24.62 -10.97 10.38
CA SER A 370 24.51 -10.98 11.84
C SER A 370 23.22 -11.70 12.25
N LYS A 371 23.29 -12.48 13.33
CA LYS A 371 22.15 -13.23 13.88
C LYS A 371 21.65 -12.57 15.16
N MET A 372 20.36 -12.69 15.42
CA MET A 372 19.75 -12.19 16.64
C MET A 372 18.56 -13.03 17.07
N SER A 373 18.21 -12.90 18.35
CA SER A 373 16.98 -13.41 18.93
C SER A 373 16.10 -12.25 19.35
N ILE A 374 14.81 -12.33 19.02
CA ILE A 374 13.79 -11.33 19.30
C ILE A 374 12.83 -11.92 20.31
N MET A 375 12.75 -11.30 21.49
CA MET A 375 11.85 -11.70 22.56
C MET A 375 10.46 -11.11 22.35
N ASN A 376 9.42 -11.91 22.56
CA ASN A 376 8.02 -11.52 22.34
C ASN A 376 7.84 -10.83 20.98
N PRO A 377 8.13 -11.49 19.85
CA PRO A 377 8.10 -10.82 18.55
C PRO A 377 6.74 -10.19 18.31
N TYR A 378 6.76 -8.93 17.88
CA TYR A 378 5.55 -8.17 17.58
C TYR A 378 5.40 -8.05 16.08
N LEU A 379 4.37 -8.71 15.54
CA LEU A 379 4.00 -8.51 14.15
C LEU A 379 3.01 -7.36 14.06
N ARG A 380 3.35 -6.37 13.23
CA ARG A 380 2.52 -5.21 12.95
C ARG A 380 2.16 -5.11 11.47
N LEU A 381 0.90 -4.78 11.19
CA LEU A 381 0.46 -4.35 9.87
C LEU A 381 0.78 -2.86 9.68
N GLY A 382 1.51 -2.53 8.60
CA GLY A 382 1.82 -1.14 8.28
C GLY A 382 0.55 -0.32 8.03
N GLY A 383 0.44 0.86 8.66
CA GLY A 383 -0.78 1.67 8.57
C GLY A 383 -1.11 2.18 7.17
N SER A 384 -0.11 2.31 6.29
CA SER A 384 -0.27 2.82 4.93
C SER A 384 -0.19 1.72 3.86
N ASP A 385 0.60 0.67 4.07
CA ASP A 385 0.78 -0.41 3.09
C ASP A 385 0.04 -1.70 3.45
N MET A 386 -0.54 -1.78 4.66
CA MET A 386 -1.22 -2.95 5.23
C MET A 386 -0.41 -4.24 5.15
N LYS A 387 0.92 -4.13 4.99
CA LYS A 387 1.81 -5.28 4.89
C LYS A 387 2.37 -5.58 6.27
N SER A 388 2.57 -6.87 6.54
CA SER A 388 3.25 -7.35 7.73
C SER A 388 4.68 -6.81 7.84
N SER A 389 5.10 -6.63 9.09
CA SER A 389 6.48 -6.34 9.48
C SER A 389 6.68 -6.73 10.93
N VAL A 390 7.87 -7.22 11.27
CA VAL A 390 8.27 -7.38 12.66
C VAL A 390 8.64 -6.00 13.20
N ARG A 391 7.95 -5.57 14.24
CA ARG A 391 8.19 -4.28 14.89
C ARG A 391 8.87 -4.49 16.23
N ILE A 392 9.89 -3.68 16.51
CA ILE A 392 10.55 -3.64 17.81
C ILE A 392 10.27 -2.28 18.45
N ASP A 393 9.56 -2.29 19.58
CA ASP A 393 9.29 -1.08 20.37
C ASP A 393 10.32 -0.92 21.50
N ASP A 394 10.69 -2.04 22.14
CA ASP A 394 11.68 -2.09 23.20
C ASP A 394 13.00 -2.64 22.65
N PHE A 395 14.01 -1.77 22.52
CA PHE A 395 15.32 -2.13 21.99
C PHE A 395 16.00 -3.26 22.78
N SER A 396 15.68 -3.43 24.07
CA SER A 396 16.22 -4.49 24.92
C SER A 396 15.62 -5.88 24.66
N SER A 397 14.58 -5.97 23.81
CA SER A 397 13.99 -7.23 23.37
C SER A 397 14.84 -7.99 22.35
N ILE A 398 15.88 -7.35 21.82
CA ILE A 398 16.83 -7.93 20.87
C ILE A 398 18.09 -8.39 21.59
N ILE A 399 18.48 -9.63 21.36
CA ILE A 399 19.79 -10.16 21.77
C ILE A 399 20.55 -10.54 20.51
N MET A 400 21.62 -9.80 20.22
CA MET A 400 22.55 -10.15 19.15
C MET A 400 23.33 -11.39 19.54
N GLN A 401 23.47 -12.32 18.59
CA GLN A 401 24.39 -13.45 18.75
C GLN A 401 25.84 -12.97 18.62
N ASN A 402 26.78 -13.80 19.07
CA ASN A 402 28.21 -13.48 19.01
C ASN A 402 28.65 -13.23 17.54
N GLU A 403 29.57 -12.29 17.33
CA GLU A 403 30.11 -11.99 15.99
C GLU A 403 30.79 -13.23 15.36
N SER A 404 31.28 -14.17 16.16
CA SER A 404 31.78 -15.46 15.65
C SER A 404 30.72 -16.33 14.99
N GLU A 405 29.43 -16.10 15.25
CA GLU A 405 28.30 -16.81 14.64
C GLU A 405 27.77 -16.14 13.37
N ARG A 406 28.32 -14.97 13.03
CA ARG A 406 27.96 -14.23 11.82
C ARG A 406 28.24 -15.04 10.57
N VAL A 407 27.33 -14.96 9.61
CA VAL A 407 27.50 -15.57 8.29
C VAL A 407 28.55 -14.77 7.49
N LEU A 408 29.80 -15.22 7.53
CA LEU A 408 30.92 -14.59 6.80
C LEU A 408 30.75 -14.68 5.29
N ASN A 409 31.08 -13.60 4.58
CA ASN A 409 30.97 -13.50 3.12
C ASN A 409 29.64 -14.07 2.61
N MET A 410 28.54 -13.67 3.24
CA MET A 410 27.23 -14.23 2.96
C MET A 410 26.81 -13.98 1.50
N CYS A 411 26.32 -15.02 0.83
CA CYS A 411 25.76 -14.87 -0.49
C CYS A 411 24.53 -13.98 -0.47
N ARG A 412 24.56 -12.90 -1.26
CA ARG A 412 23.47 -11.92 -1.34
C ARG A 412 22.17 -12.47 -1.93
N CYS A 413 22.24 -13.63 -2.60
CA CYS A 413 21.05 -14.30 -3.12
C CYS A 413 20.51 -15.36 -2.15
N CYS A 414 21.36 -16.28 -1.69
CA CYS A 414 20.91 -17.50 -1.03
C CYS A 414 21.23 -17.59 0.47
N GLY A 415 21.97 -16.63 1.03
CA GLY A 415 22.30 -16.59 2.46
C GLY A 415 23.39 -17.57 2.90
N THR A 416 23.95 -18.38 1.99
CA THR A 416 25.04 -19.32 2.34
C THR A 416 26.34 -18.56 2.66
N SER A 417 27.12 -19.05 3.62
CA SER A 417 28.42 -18.50 4.00
C SER A 417 29.49 -18.72 2.93
N ASN A 418 30.60 -17.98 3.07
CA ASN A 418 31.84 -18.17 2.31
C ASN A 418 31.67 -18.09 0.79
N ALA A 419 30.82 -17.18 0.33
CA ALA A 419 30.64 -16.92 -1.09
C ALA A 419 31.90 -16.27 -1.70
N LEU A 420 32.51 -16.98 -2.65
CA LEU A 420 33.82 -16.64 -3.22
C LEU A 420 33.75 -15.61 -4.36
N HIS A 421 32.63 -15.53 -5.07
CA HIS A 421 32.50 -14.61 -6.20
C HIS A 421 31.99 -13.26 -5.73
N VAL A 422 32.59 -12.18 -6.22
CA VAL A 422 32.20 -10.81 -5.86
C VAL A 422 31.65 -10.08 -7.09
N CYS A 423 30.61 -9.27 -6.89
CA CYS A 423 30.06 -8.44 -7.95
C CYS A 423 31.16 -7.59 -8.62
N GLY A 424 31.32 -7.74 -9.93
CA GLY A 424 32.34 -7.02 -10.70
C GLY A 424 32.22 -5.50 -10.66
N LYS A 425 31.02 -4.96 -10.41
CA LYS A 425 30.74 -3.52 -10.38
C LYS A 425 30.88 -2.91 -8.99
N CYS A 426 30.19 -3.44 -7.97
CA CYS A 426 30.21 -2.82 -6.63
C CYS A 426 31.30 -3.35 -5.70
N LYS A 427 31.88 -4.53 -5.99
CA LYS A 427 32.90 -5.20 -5.17
C LYS A 427 32.47 -5.50 -3.72
N GLN A 428 31.19 -5.36 -3.39
CA GLN A 428 30.65 -5.54 -2.03
C GLN A 428 29.71 -6.75 -1.90
N ALA A 429 28.97 -7.10 -2.95
CA ALA A 429 28.06 -8.23 -2.91
C ALA A 429 28.79 -9.53 -3.28
N HIS A 430 28.61 -10.56 -2.44
CA HIS A 430 29.18 -11.89 -2.62
C HIS A 430 28.14 -12.88 -3.15
N TYR A 431 28.58 -13.84 -3.96
CA TYR A 431 27.75 -14.88 -4.58
C TYR A 431 28.44 -16.25 -4.54
N CYS A 432 27.68 -17.29 -4.21
CA CYS A 432 28.18 -18.66 -4.27
C CYS A 432 28.40 -19.11 -5.71
N THR A 433 27.54 -18.68 -6.63
CA THR A 433 27.59 -19.07 -8.04
C THR A 433 27.17 -17.91 -8.96
N LYS A 434 27.43 -18.05 -10.26
CA LYS A 434 26.98 -17.11 -11.29
C LYS A 434 25.45 -17.04 -11.36
N GLU A 435 24.76 -18.15 -11.13
CA GLU A 435 23.29 -18.22 -11.10
C GLU A 435 22.73 -17.39 -9.94
N CYS A 436 23.35 -17.44 -8.76
CA CYS A 436 22.97 -16.60 -7.63
C CYS A 436 23.10 -15.11 -7.98
N GLN A 437 24.18 -14.72 -8.66
CA GLN A 437 24.38 -13.34 -9.11
C GLN A 437 23.32 -12.92 -10.13
N ILE A 438 23.00 -13.78 -11.11
CA ILE A 438 21.96 -13.49 -12.12
C ILE A 438 20.59 -13.37 -11.45
N THR A 439 20.28 -14.24 -10.51
CA THR A 439 19.00 -14.26 -9.78
C THR A 439 18.85 -12.99 -8.95
N ASP A 440 19.88 -12.63 -8.19
CA ASP A 440 19.90 -11.40 -7.40
C ASP A 440 19.75 -10.15 -8.29
N TRP A 441 20.39 -10.14 -9.47
CA TRP A 441 20.28 -9.04 -10.42
C TRP A 441 18.88 -8.90 -11.02
N LYS A 442 18.29 -10.02 -11.47
CA LYS A 442 17.02 -10.03 -12.21
C LYS A 442 15.80 -9.96 -11.30
N LEU A 443 15.78 -10.73 -10.21
CA LEU A 443 14.62 -10.89 -9.35
C LEU A 443 14.68 -9.92 -8.17
N TYR A 444 15.76 -9.95 -7.38
CA TYR A 444 15.90 -9.13 -6.18
C TYR A 444 16.37 -7.70 -6.47
N GLY A 445 16.68 -7.37 -7.72
CA GLY A 445 16.97 -6.01 -8.14
C GLY A 445 18.31 -5.46 -7.64
N HIS A 446 19.38 -6.27 -7.60
CA HIS A 446 20.72 -5.82 -7.19
C HIS A 446 21.17 -4.52 -7.89
N LYS A 447 20.74 -4.31 -9.14
CA LYS A 447 21.01 -3.09 -9.93
C LYS A 447 20.66 -1.79 -9.19
N LEU A 448 19.66 -1.81 -8.30
CA LEU A 448 19.18 -0.65 -7.53
C LEU A 448 20.24 -0.16 -6.53
N ILE A 449 21.02 -1.09 -5.97
CA ILE A 449 21.99 -0.83 -4.91
C ILE A 449 23.45 -1.01 -5.39
N CYS A 450 23.63 -1.49 -6.62
CA CYS A 450 24.94 -1.76 -7.20
C CYS A 450 25.66 -0.48 -7.67
N LYS A 451 26.29 0.24 -6.72
CA LYS A 451 27.12 1.42 -6.98
C LYS A 451 28.59 1.03 -7.14
N LYS A 452 29.32 1.68 -8.07
CA LYS A 452 30.78 1.57 -8.13
C LYS A 452 31.34 2.23 -6.87
N GLN A 453 32.34 1.60 -6.25
CA GLN A 453 33.17 2.28 -5.26
C GLN A 453 33.90 3.45 -5.92
#